data_AF-A0A6P6QB38-F1
#
_entry.id   AF-A0A6P6QB38-F1
#
_cell.length_a   1.000
_cell.length_b   1.000
_cell.length_c   1.000
_cell.angle_alpha   90.00
_cell.angle_beta   90.00
_cell.angle_gamma   90.00
#
_symmetry.space_group_name_H-M   'P 1'
#
loop_
_entity.id
_entity.type
_entity.pdbx_description
1 polymer ?
#
loop_
_entity_poly.entity_id
_entity_poly.type
_entity_poly.pdbx_seq_one_letter_code
_entity_poly.pdbx_strand_id
1 'polypeptide(L)'
;MRRAIEADTANLRKLLDEFILRRSDLEIETEALNEELIILKRNHEEEMSLASAEAGGQVNVSVDAAPSMDLNQAMTEIRQHYEAVTEKNREELESWYETKMATVQQEVVTQNEDLQNSRTELKEYTNTLQRLQIELQTHQSMRSALDGELEETQARYGDQLARLQATVSSLEHQLSQFHANIGNNKREYETLLDVKTRLELEIAEYRRLLDGDERKSQKIVTKTITVVETVVDGRIMESSESVDVNERDN
;
A
#
# COMPACT_ATOMS: atom_id res chain seq x y z
N MET A 1 -13.69 10.29 -19.93
CA MET A 1 -14.19 10.64 -21.28
C MET A 1 -15.70 10.45 -21.40
N ARG A 2 -16.27 9.27 -21.09
CA ARG A 2 -17.73 9.03 -21.15
C ARG A 2 -18.60 10.00 -20.33
N ARG A 3 -18.22 10.28 -19.08
CA ARG A 3 -18.93 11.25 -18.21
C ARG A 3 -18.92 12.70 -18.73
N ALA A 4 -17.87 13.11 -19.44
CA ALA A 4 -17.79 14.44 -20.03
C ALA A 4 -18.74 14.57 -21.23
N ILE A 5 -18.77 13.54 -22.10
CA ILE A 5 -19.69 13.46 -23.23
C ILE A 5 -21.16 13.39 -22.75
N GLU A 6 -21.44 12.65 -21.67
CA GLU A 6 -22.77 12.60 -21.05
C GLU A 6 -23.18 13.96 -20.45
N ALA A 7 -22.26 14.73 -19.89
CA ALA A 7 -22.53 16.08 -19.40
C ALA A 7 -22.76 17.07 -20.55
N ASP A 8 -21.94 17.03 -21.60
CA ASP A 8 -22.08 17.89 -22.78
C ASP A 8 -23.40 17.63 -23.52
N THR A 9 -23.79 16.35 -23.67
CA THR A 9 -25.07 15.99 -24.28
C THR A 9 -26.27 16.42 -23.43
N ALA A 10 -26.16 16.39 -22.10
CA ALA A 10 -27.20 16.92 -21.21
C ALA A 10 -27.31 18.46 -21.31
N ASN A 11 -26.17 19.16 -21.39
CA ASN A 11 -26.14 20.61 -21.56
C ASN A 11 -26.69 21.04 -22.93
N LEU A 12 -26.33 20.34 -24.01
CA LEU A 12 -26.86 20.62 -25.35
C LEU A 12 -28.38 20.41 -25.43
N ARG A 13 -28.93 19.43 -24.71
CA ARG A 13 -30.38 19.24 -24.62
C ARG A 13 -31.07 20.40 -23.90
N LYS A 14 -30.50 20.88 -22.78
CA LYS A 14 -31.03 22.06 -22.08
C LYS A 14 -30.99 23.31 -22.95
N LEU A 15 -29.89 23.51 -23.68
CA LEU A 15 -29.74 24.63 -24.61
C LEU A 15 -30.78 24.55 -25.74
N LEU A 16 -31.05 23.35 -26.25
CA LEU A 16 -32.09 23.11 -27.24
C LEU A 16 -33.48 23.45 -26.70
N ASP A 17 -33.80 23.02 -25.48
CA ASP A 17 -35.09 23.33 -24.83
C ASP A 17 -35.26 24.84 -24.62
N GLU A 18 -34.20 25.54 -24.22
CA GLU A 18 -34.17 27.00 -24.07
C GLU A 18 -34.40 27.71 -25.42
N PHE A 19 -33.74 27.25 -26.50
CA PHE A 19 -33.97 27.78 -27.84
C PHE A 19 -35.39 27.53 -28.35
N ILE A 20 -35.98 26.38 -28.04
CA ILE A 20 -37.38 26.07 -28.41
C ILE A 20 -38.34 27.03 -27.69
N LEU A 21 -38.12 27.27 -26.40
CA LEU A 21 -38.93 28.23 -25.63
C LEU A 21 -38.79 29.64 -26.21
N ARG A 22 -37.56 30.08 -26.48
CA ARG A 22 -37.31 31.41 -27.04
C ARG A 22 -37.92 31.58 -28.43
N ARG A 23 -37.92 30.53 -29.26
CA ARG A 23 -38.59 30.54 -30.56
C ARG A 23 -40.10 30.71 -30.40
N SER A 24 -40.71 29.99 -29.45
CA SER A 24 -42.14 30.11 -29.15
C SER A 24 -42.51 31.52 -28.70
N ASP A 25 -41.71 32.14 -27.83
CA ASP A 25 -41.97 33.51 -27.38
C ASP A 25 -41.92 34.51 -28.54
N LEU A 26 -40.95 34.36 -29.43
CA LEU A 26 -40.82 35.21 -30.62
C LEU A 26 -41.97 34.97 -31.62
N GLU A 27 -42.42 33.74 -31.80
CA GLU A 27 -43.59 33.42 -32.64
C GLU A 27 -44.84 34.14 -32.11
N ILE A 28 -45.07 34.12 -30.79
CA ILE A 28 -46.18 34.84 -30.16
C ILE A 28 -46.06 36.37 -30.35
N GLU A 29 -44.86 36.94 -30.17
CA GLU A 29 -44.63 38.38 -30.37
C GLU A 29 -44.87 38.79 -31.83
N THR A 30 -44.45 37.97 -32.78
CA THR A 30 -44.71 38.24 -34.21
C THR A 30 -46.18 38.17 -34.57
N GLU A 31 -46.94 37.26 -33.98
CA GLU A 31 -48.38 37.13 -34.21
C GLU A 31 -49.13 38.33 -33.61
N ALA A 32 -48.77 38.75 -32.40
CA ALA A 32 -49.33 39.94 -31.75
C ALA A 32 -49.08 41.24 -32.56
N LEU A 33 -47.85 41.44 -33.04
CA LEU A 33 -47.52 42.60 -33.88
C LEU A 33 -48.28 42.59 -35.21
N ASN A 34 -48.52 41.41 -35.78
CA ASN A 34 -49.29 41.27 -37.01
C ASN A 34 -50.78 41.61 -36.79
N GLU A 35 -51.36 41.20 -35.65
CA GLU A 35 -52.71 41.62 -35.25
C GLU A 35 -52.80 43.13 -35.06
N GLU A 36 -51.83 43.76 -34.37
CA GLU A 36 -51.80 45.20 -34.17
C GLU A 36 -51.71 45.97 -35.51
N LEU A 37 -50.91 45.48 -36.45
CA LEU A 37 -50.78 46.06 -37.79
C LEU A 37 -52.10 45.99 -38.57
N ILE A 38 -52.85 44.88 -38.46
CA ILE A 38 -54.17 44.73 -39.08
C ILE A 38 -55.16 45.74 -38.48
N ILE A 39 -55.18 45.89 -37.16
CA ILE A 39 -56.04 46.85 -36.47
C ILE A 39 -55.70 48.28 -36.91
N LEU A 40 -54.41 48.63 -36.96
CA LEU A 40 -53.98 49.98 -37.33
C LEU A 40 -54.35 50.32 -38.77
N LYS A 41 -54.19 49.38 -39.71
CA LYS A 41 -54.64 49.57 -41.11
C LYS A 41 -56.14 49.79 -41.20
N ARG A 42 -56.93 49.01 -40.46
CA ARG A 42 -58.39 49.15 -40.42
C ARG A 42 -58.81 50.51 -39.87
N ASN A 43 -58.18 50.95 -38.77
CA ASN A 43 -58.44 52.26 -38.18
C ASN A 43 -58.06 53.39 -39.14
N HIS A 44 -56.93 53.26 -39.84
CA HIS A 44 -56.52 54.26 -40.83
C HIS A 44 -57.49 54.34 -42.02
N GLU A 45 -58.01 53.21 -42.49
CA GLU A 45 -59.07 53.19 -43.53
C GLU A 45 -60.37 53.83 -43.04
N GLU A 46 -60.78 53.57 -41.79
CA GLU A 46 -61.94 54.20 -41.16
C GLU A 46 -61.74 55.72 -41.00
N GLU A 47 -60.57 56.17 -40.54
CA GLU A 47 -60.24 57.60 -40.41
C GLU A 47 -60.17 58.31 -41.76
N MET A 48 -59.55 57.69 -42.77
CA MET A 48 -59.50 58.25 -44.13
C MET A 48 -60.90 58.35 -44.76
N SER A 49 -61.78 57.38 -44.49
CA SER A 49 -63.19 57.42 -44.88
C SER A 49 -63.94 58.57 -44.19
N LEU A 50 -63.72 58.77 -42.89
CA LEU A 50 -64.33 59.86 -42.13
C LEU A 50 -63.81 61.22 -42.59
N ALA A 51 -62.49 61.37 -42.78
CA ALA A 51 -61.87 62.60 -43.28
C ALA A 51 -62.33 62.94 -44.71
N SER A 52 -62.53 61.94 -45.57
CA SER A 52 -63.10 62.14 -46.91
C SER A 52 -64.58 62.54 -46.87
N ALA A 53 -65.33 62.15 -45.83
CA ALA A 53 -66.72 62.56 -45.63
C ALA A 53 -66.83 63.98 -45.03
N GLU A 54 -65.82 64.41 -44.28
CA GLU A 54 -65.79 65.73 -43.61
C GLU A 54 -65.19 66.85 -44.49
N ALA A 55 -64.49 66.50 -45.58
CA ALA A 55 -63.89 67.46 -46.52
C ALA A 55 -64.88 68.24 -47.42
N GLY A 56 -66.20 68.19 -47.14
CA GLY A 56 -67.25 68.91 -47.87
C GLY A 56 -67.66 70.28 -47.28
N GLY A 57 -67.00 70.76 -46.22
CA GLY A 57 -67.40 71.98 -45.50
C GLY A 57 -66.37 73.11 -45.57
N GLN A 58 -66.39 73.90 -46.65
CA GLN A 58 -65.62 75.15 -46.73
C GLN A 58 -66.30 76.22 -45.85
N VAL A 59 -65.92 76.30 -44.56
CA VAL A 59 -66.37 77.34 -43.65
C VAL A 59 -65.30 78.42 -43.53
N ASN A 60 -65.54 79.55 -44.20
CA ASN A 60 -64.76 80.77 -44.03
C ASN A 60 -65.24 81.49 -42.75
N VAL A 61 -64.44 81.42 -41.68
CA VAL A 61 -64.64 82.21 -40.45
C VAL A 61 -63.56 83.27 -40.36
N SER A 62 -63.93 84.51 -40.67
CA SER A 62 -63.12 85.69 -40.35
C SER A 62 -63.18 85.92 -38.84
N VAL A 63 -62.16 85.41 -38.14
CA VAL A 63 -61.95 85.66 -36.71
C VAL A 63 -61.37 87.06 -36.54
N ASP A 64 -62.05 87.88 -35.76
CA ASP A 64 -61.63 89.20 -35.30
C ASP A 64 -60.31 89.07 -34.49
N ALA A 65 -59.24 89.65 -35.02
CA ALA A 65 -57.92 89.60 -34.39
C ALA A 65 -57.83 90.68 -33.30
N ALA A 66 -57.85 90.24 -32.04
CA ALA A 66 -57.46 91.03 -30.89
C ALA A 66 -56.02 91.60 -31.06
N PRO A 67 -55.63 92.65 -30.31
CA PRO A 67 -54.42 93.44 -30.56
C PRO A 67 -53.18 92.56 -30.67
N SER A 68 -52.31 92.87 -31.64
CA SER A 68 -51.08 92.12 -31.94
C SER A 68 -50.28 91.87 -30.66
N MET A 69 -50.28 90.62 -30.21
CA MET A 69 -49.34 90.16 -29.19
C MET A 69 -47.93 90.45 -29.69
N ASP A 70 -47.09 91.09 -28.87
CA ASP A 70 -45.76 91.53 -29.28
C ASP A 70 -44.89 90.29 -29.59
N LEU A 71 -44.83 89.93 -30.87
CA LEU A 71 -44.22 88.71 -31.36
C LEU A 71 -42.75 88.62 -30.94
N ASN A 72 -42.07 89.76 -30.80
CA ASN A 72 -40.69 89.82 -30.32
C ASN A 72 -40.56 89.39 -28.87
N GLN A 73 -41.51 89.77 -28.01
CA GLN A 73 -41.51 89.36 -26.61
C GLN A 73 -41.77 87.86 -26.48
N ALA A 74 -42.79 87.33 -27.18
CA ALA A 74 -43.07 85.89 -27.23
C ALA A 74 -41.90 85.08 -27.79
N MET A 75 -41.22 85.56 -28.83
CA MET A 75 -40.04 84.90 -29.41
C MET A 75 -38.85 84.89 -28.43
N THR A 76 -38.69 85.96 -27.65
CA THR A 76 -37.63 86.07 -26.63
C THR A 76 -37.90 85.13 -25.45
N GLU A 77 -39.15 85.04 -24.99
CA GLU A 77 -39.57 84.09 -23.94
C GLU A 77 -39.38 82.64 -24.39
N ILE A 78 -39.75 82.30 -25.63
CA ILE A 78 -39.51 80.98 -26.22
C ILE A 78 -38.00 80.68 -26.26
N ARG A 79 -37.17 81.65 -26.67
CA ARG A 79 -35.70 81.47 -26.69
C ARG A 79 -35.14 81.24 -25.28
N GLN A 80 -35.54 82.05 -24.30
CA GLN A 80 -35.11 81.88 -22.91
C GLN A 80 -35.55 80.53 -22.32
N HIS A 81 -36.77 80.08 -22.63
CA HIS A 81 -37.25 78.76 -22.23
C HIS A 81 -36.38 77.65 -22.82
N TYR A 82 -36.07 77.71 -24.12
CA TYR A 82 -35.19 76.72 -24.75
C TYR A 82 -33.77 76.76 -24.21
N GLU A 83 -33.18 77.95 -24.01
CA GLU A 83 -31.85 78.10 -23.41
C GLU A 83 -31.80 77.48 -22.01
N ALA A 84 -32.81 77.75 -21.16
CA ALA A 84 -32.91 77.16 -19.82
C ALA A 84 -33.07 75.63 -19.87
N VAL A 85 -33.86 75.10 -20.80
CA VAL A 85 -34.02 73.65 -20.97
C VAL A 85 -32.73 73.01 -21.49
N THR A 86 -32.02 73.63 -22.44
CA THR A 86 -30.74 73.11 -22.92
C THR A 86 -29.67 73.13 -21.84
N GLU A 87 -29.61 74.19 -21.04
CA GLU A 87 -28.65 74.31 -19.94
C GLU A 87 -28.95 73.27 -18.85
N LYS A 88 -30.22 73.12 -18.46
CA LYS A 88 -30.64 72.08 -17.50
C LYS A 88 -30.33 70.67 -18.03
N ASN A 89 -30.61 70.40 -19.30
CA ASN A 89 -30.29 69.11 -19.91
C ASN A 89 -28.77 68.86 -19.95
N ARG A 90 -27.95 69.90 -20.16
CA ARG A 90 -26.48 69.81 -20.13
C ARG A 90 -26.00 69.42 -18.73
N GLU A 91 -26.48 70.11 -17.70
CA GLU A 91 -26.13 69.83 -16.30
C GLU A 91 -26.58 68.43 -15.86
N GLU A 92 -27.82 68.04 -16.19
CA GLU A 92 -28.34 66.70 -15.89
C GLU A 92 -27.53 65.60 -16.58
N LEU A 93 -27.12 65.83 -17.84
CA LEU A 93 -26.30 64.89 -18.59
C LEU A 93 -24.89 64.77 -18.02
N GLU A 94 -24.25 65.89 -17.66
CA GLU A 94 -22.94 65.89 -16.99
C GLU A 94 -22.99 65.16 -15.66
N SER A 95 -23.97 65.47 -14.80
CA SER A 95 -24.16 64.79 -13.52
C SER A 95 -24.42 63.29 -13.68
N TRP A 96 -25.23 62.91 -14.69
CA TRP A 96 -25.48 61.52 -15.01
C TRP A 96 -24.21 60.79 -15.48
N TYR A 97 -23.42 61.41 -16.36
CA TYR A 97 -22.14 60.85 -16.81
C TYR A 97 -21.14 60.73 -15.67
N GLU A 98 -20.99 61.75 -14.82
CA GLU A 98 -20.10 61.71 -13.66
C GLU A 98 -20.49 60.58 -12.70
N THR A 99 -21.79 60.44 -12.40
CA THR A 99 -22.29 59.36 -11.54
C THR A 99 -22.02 57.98 -12.16
N LYS A 100 -22.23 57.84 -13.47
CA LYS A 100 -21.99 56.57 -14.16
C LYS A 100 -20.51 56.23 -14.22
N MET A 101 -19.65 57.19 -14.50
CA MET A 101 -18.19 57.02 -14.48
C MET A 101 -17.68 56.69 -13.08
N ALA A 102 -18.17 57.37 -12.05
CA ALA A 102 -17.82 57.07 -10.66
C ALA A 102 -18.21 55.65 -10.26
N THR A 103 -19.41 55.20 -10.68
CA THR A 103 -19.87 53.81 -10.43
C THR A 103 -18.96 52.79 -11.11
N VAL A 104 -18.65 52.98 -12.39
CA VAL A 104 -17.76 52.08 -13.14
C VAL A 104 -16.36 52.08 -12.54
N GLN A 105 -15.84 53.24 -12.15
CA GLN A 105 -14.52 53.34 -11.50
C GLN A 105 -14.50 52.57 -10.18
N GLN A 106 -15.55 52.68 -9.37
CA GLN A 106 -15.69 51.93 -8.13
C GLN A 106 -15.78 50.41 -8.39
N GLU A 107 -16.53 49.99 -9.40
CA GLU A 107 -16.59 48.58 -9.83
C GLU A 107 -15.21 48.07 -10.27
N VAL A 108 -14.44 48.85 -11.02
CA VAL A 108 -13.08 48.46 -11.43
C VAL A 108 -12.15 48.34 -10.23
N VAL A 109 -12.23 49.25 -9.27
CA VAL A 109 -11.41 49.19 -8.03
C VAL A 109 -11.75 47.93 -7.23
N THR A 110 -13.04 47.68 -6.98
CA THR A 110 -13.49 46.49 -6.22
C THR A 110 -13.11 45.19 -6.92
N GLN A 111 -13.29 45.11 -8.25
CA GLN A 111 -12.85 43.94 -9.03
C GLN A 111 -11.32 43.75 -8.96
N ASN A 112 -10.55 44.83 -8.95
CA ASN A 112 -9.09 44.72 -8.83
C ASN A 112 -8.68 44.20 -7.44
N GLU A 113 -9.31 44.70 -6.39
CA GLU A 113 -9.12 44.24 -5.01
C GLU A 113 -9.48 42.76 -4.88
N ASP A 114 -10.63 42.33 -5.42
CA ASP A 114 -11.06 40.93 -5.41
C ASP A 114 -10.08 40.02 -6.17
N LEU A 115 -9.60 40.47 -7.34
CA LEU A 115 -8.58 39.74 -8.10
C LEU A 115 -7.25 39.65 -7.33
N GLN A 116 -6.85 40.72 -6.64
CA GLN A 116 -5.64 40.73 -5.83
C GLN A 116 -5.78 39.77 -4.64
N ASN A 117 -6.91 39.79 -3.95
CA ASN A 117 -7.22 38.90 -2.82
C ASN A 117 -7.22 37.42 -3.28
N SER A 118 -7.91 37.12 -4.36
CA SER A 118 -7.92 35.76 -4.95
C SER A 118 -6.51 35.30 -5.34
N ARG A 119 -5.70 36.21 -5.90
CA ARG A 119 -4.30 35.91 -6.24
C ARG A 119 -3.44 35.63 -5.01
N THR A 120 -3.64 36.36 -3.91
CA THR A 120 -2.92 36.09 -2.66
C THR A 120 -3.35 34.77 -2.04
N GLU A 121 -4.65 34.47 -2.03
CA GLU A 121 -5.17 33.18 -1.55
C GLU A 121 -4.61 32.00 -2.36
N LEU A 122 -4.61 32.10 -3.70
CA LEU A 122 -3.98 31.08 -4.55
C LEU A 122 -2.49 30.88 -4.23
N LYS A 123 -1.77 31.95 -3.91
CA LYS A 123 -0.36 31.87 -3.50
C LYS A 123 -0.21 31.18 -2.15
N GLU A 124 -1.10 31.44 -1.21
CA GLU A 124 -1.11 30.77 0.10
C GLU A 124 -1.47 29.28 -0.03
N TYR A 125 -2.46 28.93 -0.84
CA TYR A 125 -2.82 27.55 -1.13
C TYR A 125 -1.70 26.79 -1.84
N THR A 126 -1.01 27.41 -2.80
CA THR A 126 0.13 26.78 -3.46
C THR A 126 1.33 26.59 -2.52
N ASN A 127 1.62 27.58 -1.66
CA ASN A 127 2.66 27.44 -0.63
C ASN A 127 2.34 26.35 0.40
N THR A 128 1.09 26.29 0.87
CA THR A 128 0.66 25.25 1.82
C THR A 128 0.71 23.87 1.18
N LEU A 129 0.26 23.72 -0.08
CA LEU A 129 0.37 22.46 -0.82
C LEU A 129 1.83 22.01 -0.94
N GLN A 130 2.74 22.92 -1.32
CA GLN A 130 4.17 22.62 -1.39
C GLN A 130 4.74 22.18 -0.04
N ARG A 131 4.37 22.87 1.05
CA ARG A 131 4.78 22.49 2.42
C ARG A 131 4.30 21.08 2.77
N LEU A 132 3.01 20.80 2.57
CA LEU A 132 2.44 19.48 2.84
C LEU A 132 3.07 18.38 1.97
N GLN A 133 3.43 18.69 0.72
CA GLN A 133 4.09 17.74 -0.16
C GLN A 133 5.52 17.43 0.32
N ILE A 134 6.25 18.42 0.83
CA ILE A 134 7.56 18.21 1.45
C ILE A 134 7.41 17.37 2.72
N GLU A 135 6.45 17.69 3.60
CA GLU A 135 6.16 16.91 4.80
C GLU A 135 5.79 15.45 4.46
N LEU A 136 5.00 15.23 3.41
CA LEU A 136 4.68 13.88 2.94
C LEU A 136 5.95 13.14 2.50
N GLN A 137 6.82 13.80 1.73
CA GLN A 137 8.06 13.21 1.25
C GLN A 137 9.05 12.89 2.39
N THR A 138 9.14 13.77 3.40
CA THR A 138 9.99 13.51 4.57
C THR A 138 9.45 12.33 5.39
N HIS A 139 8.13 12.24 5.60
CA HIS A 139 7.51 11.10 6.26
C HIS A 139 7.70 9.79 5.48
N GLN A 140 7.59 9.82 4.15
CA GLN A 140 7.86 8.64 3.33
C GLN A 140 9.32 8.18 3.43
N SER A 141 10.26 9.13 3.44
CA SER A 141 11.68 8.84 3.62
C SER A 141 11.97 8.26 5.01
N MET A 142 11.37 8.84 6.06
CA MET A 142 11.47 8.34 7.43
C MET A 142 10.91 6.93 7.57
N ARG A 143 9.74 6.66 6.97
CA ARG A 143 9.15 5.31 6.95
C ARG A 143 10.08 4.31 6.28
N SER A 144 10.62 4.64 5.10
CA SER A 144 11.55 3.77 4.40
C SER A 144 12.82 3.49 5.19
N ALA A 145 13.33 4.47 5.94
CA ALA A 145 14.49 4.28 6.80
C ALA A 145 14.17 3.34 7.98
N LEU A 146 13.03 3.53 8.63
CA LEU A 146 12.58 2.67 9.74
C LEU A 146 12.28 1.24 9.27
N ASP A 147 11.67 1.07 8.11
CA ASP A 147 11.42 -0.25 7.53
C ASP A 147 12.74 -0.97 7.23
N GLY A 148 13.74 -0.25 6.71
CA GLY A 148 15.09 -0.78 6.48
C GLY A 148 15.80 -1.18 7.78
N GLU A 149 15.73 -0.36 8.82
CA GLU A 149 16.30 -0.68 10.14
C GLU A 149 15.59 -1.89 10.78
N LEU A 150 14.27 -1.99 10.62
CA LEU A 150 13.50 -3.13 11.08
C LEU A 150 13.93 -4.42 10.36
N GLU A 151 14.10 -4.38 9.04
CA GLU A 151 14.55 -5.53 8.26
C GLU A 151 15.98 -5.95 8.66
N GLU A 152 16.89 -4.99 8.80
CA GLU A 152 18.27 -5.25 9.23
C GLU A 152 18.32 -5.88 10.64
N THR A 153 17.55 -5.32 11.58
CA THR A 153 17.50 -5.86 12.95
C THR A 153 16.88 -7.25 12.99
N GLN A 154 15.80 -7.49 12.24
CA GLN A 154 15.19 -8.81 12.11
C GLN A 154 16.16 -9.84 11.51
N ALA A 155 16.87 -9.48 10.43
CA ALA A 155 17.87 -10.34 9.82
C ALA A 155 19.00 -10.69 10.80
N ARG A 156 19.52 -9.68 11.51
CA ARG A 156 20.57 -9.86 12.52
C ARG A 156 20.13 -10.80 13.64
N TYR A 157 18.92 -10.63 14.18
CA TYR A 157 18.40 -11.53 15.22
C TYR A 157 18.09 -12.93 14.67
N GLY A 158 17.62 -13.04 13.43
CA GLY A 158 17.45 -14.31 12.73
C GLY A 158 18.76 -15.09 12.62
N ASP A 159 19.84 -14.43 12.22
CA ASP A 159 21.18 -15.02 12.15
C ASP A 159 21.70 -15.43 13.53
N GLN A 160 21.49 -14.60 14.56
CA GLN A 160 21.88 -14.92 15.93
C GLN A 160 21.13 -16.16 16.43
N LEU A 161 19.83 -16.24 16.17
CA LEU A 161 19.00 -17.39 16.54
C LEU A 161 19.45 -18.66 15.80
N ALA A 162 19.73 -18.57 14.50
CA ALA A 162 20.23 -19.69 13.71
C ALA A 162 21.57 -20.21 14.24
N ARG A 163 22.49 -19.31 14.62
CA ARG A 163 23.77 -19.67 15.26
C ARG A 163 23.55 -20.38 16.58
N LEU A 164 22.68 -19.85 17.46
CA LEU A 164 22.35 -20.50 18.72
C LEU A 164 21.73 -21.88 18.50
N GLN A 165 20.78 -22.00 17.56
CA GLN A 165 20.16 -23.28 17.23
C GLN A 165 21.18 -24.32 16.72
N ALA A 166 22.17 -23.89 15.91
CA ALA A 166 23.26 -24.75 15.48
C ALA A 166 24.13 -25.23 16.64
N THR A 167 24.43 -24.35 17.61
CA THR A 167 25.18 -24.74 18.82
C THR A 167 24.40 -25.73 19.69
N VAL A 168 23.09 -25.52 19.89
CA VAL A 168 22.22 -26.44 20.62
C VAL A 168 22.18 -27.81 19.94
N SER A 169 21.95 -27.84 18.62
CA SER A 169 21.90 -29.08 17.85
C SER A 169 23.22 -29.85 17.91
N SER A 170 24.35 -29.15 17.87
CA SER A 170 25.68 -29.76 18.02
C SER A 170 25.88 -30.37 19.41
N LEU A 171 25.49 -29.66 20.48
CA LEU A 171 25.58 -30.17 21.85
C LEU A 171 24.64 -31.35 22.09
N GLU A 172 23.42 -31.31 21.58
CA GLU A 172 22.47 -32.43 21.62
C GLU A 172 23.05 -33.67 20.91
N HIS A 173 23.68 -33.47 19.75
CA HIS A 173 24.34 -34.54 19.03
C HIS A 173 25.51 -35.14 19.83
N GLN A 174 26.36 -34.30 20.42
CA GLN A 174 27.46 -34.74 21.29
C GLN A 174 26.94 -35.51 22.51
N LEU A 175 25.88 -35.02 23.16
CA LEU A 175 25.24 -35.72 24.27
C LEU A 175 24.71 -37.09 23.83
N SER A 176 24.05 -37.18 22.69
CA SER A 176 23.56 -38.45 22.15
C SER A 176 24.71 -39.43 21.88
N GLN A 177 25.85 -38.96 21.35
CA GLN A 177 27.04 -39.79 21.16
C GLN A 177 27.60 -40.30 22.48
N PHE A 178 27.71 -39.44 23.50
CA PHE A 178 28.17 -39.85 24.83
C PHE A 178 27.26 -40.92 25.45
N HIS A 179 25.93 -40.76 25.35
CA HIS A 179 24.99 -41.78 25.83
C HIS A 179 25.17 -43.11 25.11
N ALA A 180 25.36 -43.10 23.79
CA ALA A 180 25.62 -44.31 23.01
C ALA A 180 26.95 -44.97 23.43
N ASN A 181 28.02 -44.19 23.62
CA ASN A 181 29.32 -44.68 24.06
C ASN A 181 29.26 -45.27 25.47
N ILE A 182 28.57 -44.63 26.41
CA ILE A 182 28.35 -45.16 27.76
C ILE A 182 27.58 -46.48 27.69
N GLY A 183 26.54 -46.56 26.86
CA GLY A 183 25.80 -47.79 26.62
C GLY A 183 26.67 -48.92 26.06
N ASN A 184 27.57 -48.61 25.12
CA ASN A 184 28.52 -49.57 24.56
C ASN A 184 29.53 -50.04 25.61
N ASN A 185 30.19 -49.11 26.31
CA ASN A 185 31.15 -49.42 27.38
C ASN A 185 30.50 -50.30 28.45
N LYS A 186 29.25 -49.99 28.86
CA LYS A 186 28.51 -50.82 29.82
C LYS A 186 28.39 -52.27 29.34
N ARG A 187 28.02 -52.49 28.07
CA ARG A 187 27.91 -53.84 27.49
C ARG A 187 29.27 -54.54 27.46
N GLU A 188 30.34 -53.83 27.09
CA GLU A 188 31.71 -54.39 27.11
C GLU A 188 32.18 -54.75 28.52
N TYR A 189 31.82 -53.94 29.52
CA TYR A 189 32.10 -54.28 30.93
C TYR A 189 31.31 -55.50 31.40
N GLU A 190 30.04 -55.62 31.02
CA GLU A 190 29.20 -56.78 31.34
C GLU A 190 29.77 -58.08 30.73
N THR A 191 30.22 -58.04 29.47
CA THR A 191 30.84 -59.22 28.83
C THR A 191 32.18 -59.58 29.46
N LEU A 192 33.02 -58.59 29.78
CA LEU A 192 34.28 -58.83 30.47
C LEU A 192 34.07 -59.42 31.87
N LEU A 193 33.05 -58.93 32.59
CA LEU A 193 32.67 -59.47 33.89
C LEU A 193 32.22 -60.93 33.77
N ASP A 194 31.39 -61.28 32.78
CA ASP A 194 30.97 -62.66 32.52
C ASP A 194 32.18 -63.57 32.28
N VAL A 195 33.09 -63.18 31.39
CA VAL A 195 34.35 -63.93 31.13
C VAL A 195 35.18 -64.08 32.40
N LYS A 196 35.33 -63.00 33.19
CA LYS A 196 36.07 -63.02 34.46
C LYS A 196 35.44 -64.01 35.45
N THR A 197 34.12 -64.01 35.59
CA THR A 197 33.44 -64.98 36.47
C THR A 197 33.61 -66.42 35.99
N ARG A 198 33.60 -66.67 34.67
CA ARG A 198 33.87 -68.00 34.12
C ARG A 198 35.29 -68.47 34.39
N LEU A 199 36.29 -67.60 34.20
CA LEU A 199 37.69 -67.91 34.51
C LEU A 199 37.90 -68.17 36.00
N GLU A 200 37.24 -67.43 36.88
CA GLU A 200 37.30 -67.69 38.33
C GLU A 200 36.76 -69.07 38.70
N LEU A 201 35.68 -69.52 38.05
CA LEU A 201 35.16 -70.88 38.22
C LEU A 201 36.16 -71.93 37.71
N GLU A 202 36.75 -71.72 36.54
CA GLU A 202 37.79 -72.61 35.99
C GLU A 202 39.00 -72.72 36.92
N ILE A 203 39.50 -71.60 37.46
CA ILE A 203 40.62 -71.58 38.43
C ILE A 203 40.24 -72.32 39.72
N ALA A 204 39.03 -72.12 40.24
CA ALA A 204 38.56 -72.83 41.42
C ALA A 204 38.53 -74.35 41.19
N GLU A 205 38.08 -74.79 40.02
CA GLU A 205 38.09 -76.19 39.63
C GLU A 205 39.51 -76.73 39.44
N TYR A 206 40.40 -75.98 38.80
CA TYR A 206 41.81 -76.37 38.67
C TYR A 206 42.47 -76.53 40.04
N ARG A 207 42.22 -75.63 41.00
CA ARG A 207 42.70 -75.76 42.38
C ARG A 207 42.15 -77.03 43.05
N ARG A 208 40.85 -77.31 42.89
CA ARG A 208 40.21 -78.53 43.41
C ARG A 208 40.84 -79.81 42.85
N LEU A 209 41.16 -79.82 41.56
CA LEU A 209 41.82 -80.96 40.91
C LEU A 209 43.26 -81.14 41.41
N LEU A 210 44.01 -80.04 41.56
CA LEU A 210 45.39 -80.07 42.07
C LEU A 210 45.45 -80.56 43.53
N ASP A 211 44.57 -80.06 44.39
CA ASP A 211 44.45 -80.51 45.79
C ASP A 211 43.96 -81.97 45.88
N GLY A 212 43.28 -82.47 44.84
CA GLY A 212 42.85 -83.86 44.72
C GLY A 212 43.96 -84.83 44.27
N ASP A 213 45.05 -84.33 43.69
CA ASP A 213 46.13 -85.16 43.12
C ASP A 213 47.21 -85.55 44.14
N GLU A 214 47.19 -84.98 45.36
CA GLU A 214 48.09 -85.42 46.45
C GLU A 214 47.74 -86.80 47.03
N ARG A 215 46.69 -87.49 46.54
CA ARG A 215 46.23 -88.79 47.08
C ARG A 215 46.53 -90.03 46.24
N LYS A 216 47.33 -89.93 45.19
CA LYS A 216 47.72 -91.12 44.40
C LYS A 216 49.22 -91.18 44.14
N SER A 217 49.98 -91.54 45.18
CA SER A 217 51.34 -92.07 45.06
C SER A 217 51.31 -93.35 44.23
N GLN A 218 51.61 -93.26 42.94
CA GLN A 218 51.71 -94.41 42.05
C GLN A 218 53.11 -95.01 42.22
N LYS A 219 53.24 -96.09 43.00
CA LYS A 219 54.50 -96.85 43.15
C LYS A 219 54.90 -97.44 41.80
N ILE A 220 56.03 -97.00 41.25
CA ILE A 220 56.65 -97.59 40.05
C ILE A 220 57.61 -98.68 40.54
N VAL A 221 57.32 -99.95 40.23
CA VAL A 221 58.20 -101.08 40.53
C VAL A 221 58.97 -101.45 39.26
N THR A 222 60.31 -101.32 39.30
CA THR A 222 61.21 -101.74 38.22
C THR A 222 61.82 -103.09 38.57
N LYS A 223 61.61 -104.10 37.71
CA LYS A 223 62.25 -105.43 37.84
C LYS A 223 63.40 -105.54 36.84
N THR A 224 64.61 -105.82 37.33
CA THR A 224 65.78 -106.10 36.48
C THR A 224 66.08 -107.60 36.55
N ILE A 225 66.03 -108.27 35.40
CA ILE A 225 66.35 -109.69 35.28
C ILE A 225 67.76 -109.80 34.72
N THR A 226 68.66 -110.42 35.46
CA THR A 226 70.02 -110.71 35.01
C THR A 226 70.16 -112.20 34.76
N VAL A 227 70.43 -112.58 33.52
CA VAL A 227 70.68 -113.97 33.11
C VAL A 227 72.18 -114.11 32.87
N VAL A 228 72.81 -115.02 33.61
CA VAL A 228 74.23 -115.37 33.41
C VAL A 228 74.29 -116.77 32.82
N GLU A 229 74.78 -116.87 31.59
CA GLU A 229 75.03 -118.14 30.91
C GLU A 229 76.53 -118.40 30.84
N THR A 230 76.95 -119.59 31.26
CA THR A 230 78.36 -119.99 31.19
C THR A 230 78.53 -120.98 30.03
N VAL A 231 79.31 -120.58 29.02
CA VAL A 231 79.55 -121.37 27.80
C VAL A 231 81.02 -121.82 27.76
N VAL A 232 81.26 -123.13 27.70
CA VAL A 232 82.60 -123.73 27.51
C VAL A 232 82.52 -124.73 26.35
N ASP A 233 83.40 -124.60 25.36
CA ASP A 233 83.45 -125.40 24.12
C ASP A 233 82.10 -125.57 23.37
N GLY A 234 81.37 -124.47 23.25
CA GLY A 234 80.24 -124.35 22.31
C GLY A 234 78.95 -125.09 22.71
N ARG A 235 78.82 -125.55 23.96
CA ARG A 235 77.54 -126.02 24.53
C ARG A 235 77.26 -125.32 25.86
N ILE A 236 76.02 -124.85 26.03
CA ILE A 236 75.53 -124.23 27.27
C ILE A 236 75.34 -125.33 28.31
N MET A 237 76.10 -125.27 29.40
CA MET A 237 76.09 -126.30 30.45
C MET A 237 75.24 -125.88 31.66
N GLU A 238 75.09 -124.58 31.91
CA GLU A 238 74.34 -124.07 33.05
C GLU A 238 73.81 -122.66 32.77
N SER A 239 72.53 -122.43 33.07
CA SER A 239 71.86 -121.12 32.97
C SER A 239 71.22 -120.82 34.32
N SER A 240 71.55 -119.66 34.88
CA SER A 240 70.96 -119.18 36.13
C SER A 240 70.39 -117.78 35.92
N GLU A 241 69.13 -117.61 36.30
CA GLU A 241 68.39 -116.35 36.23
C GLU A 241 68.18 -115.80 37.65
N SER A 242 68.56 -114.55 37.87
CA SER A 242 68.26 -113.83 39.12
C SER A 242 67.44 -112.58 38.83
N VAL A 243 66.34 -112.43 39.56
CA VAL A 243 65.42 -111.28 39.45
C VAL A 243 65.62 -110.38 40.67
N ASP A 244 66.17 -109.18 40.44
CA ASP A 244 66.24 -108.14 41.46
C ASP A 244 65.05 -107.19 41.31
N VAL A 245 64.26 -107.08 42.37
CA VAL A 245 63.14 -106.13 42.48
C VAL A 245 63.62 -104.97 43.34
N ASN A 246 63.87 -103.82 42.71
CA ASN A 246 64.28 -102.62 43.43
C ASN A 246 63.07 -101.71 43.59
N GLU A 247 62.51 -101.66 44.79
CA GLU A 247 61.47 -100.70 45.16
C GLU A 247 62.16 -99.40 45.59
N ARG A 248 61.97 -98.33 44.82
CA ARG A 248 62.38 -96.98 45.20
C ARG A 248 61.13 -96.18 45.54
N ASP A 249 60.99 -95.86 46.83
CA ASP A 249 60.09 -94.80 47.26
C ASP A 249 60.73 -93.45 46.86
N ASN A 250 59.94 -92.56 46.28
CA ASN A 250 60.38 -91.23 45.85
C ASN A 250 60.41 -90.25 47.02
#